data_AF-G5DYN1-F1
#
_entry.id   AF-G5DYN1-F1
#
_cell.length_a   1.000
_cell.length_b   1.000
_cell.length_c   1.000
_cell.angle_alpha   90.00
_cell.angle_beta   90.00
_cell.angle_gamma   90.00
#
_symmetry.space_group_name_H-M   'P 1'
#
loop_
_entity.id
_entity.type
_entity.pdbx_description
1 polymer ?
#
loop_
_entity_poly.entity_id
_entity_poly.type
_entity_poly.pdbx_seq_one_letter_code
_entity_poly.pdbx_strand_id
1 'polypeptide(L)'
;GLVRGADRTAECTSKLGPNSYNKGRGAKKIGYLTSSGKFIKVKEMVPEFVVPNLTGFKLRPYVSYKAPPGTEEPMTAKKLFLE
;
A
#
# COMPACT_ATOMS: atom_id res chain seq x y z
N GLY A 1 -31.87 4.46 18.75
CA GLY A 1 -31.32 3.10 18.86
C GLY A 1 -32.18 2.31 19.82
N LEU A 2 -32.43 1.03 19.52
CA LEU A 2 -33.26 0.10 20.31
C LEU A 2 -32.72 -0.11 21.74
N VAL A 3 -31.41 0.05 21.92
CA VAL A 3 -30.70 -0.06 23.20
C VAL A 3 -29.87 1.20 23.43
N ARG A 4 -29.85 1.72 24.67
CA ARG A 4 -29.02 2.85 25.08
C ARG A 4 -27.75 2.34 25.77
N GLY A 5 -26.62 2.99 25.54
CA GLY A 5 -25.32 2.63 26.11
C GLY A 5 -24.18 2.81 25.11
N ALA A 6 -22.94 2.70 25.59
CA ALA A 6 -21.76 2.72 24.74
C ALA A 6 -21.49 1.32 24.15
N ASP A 7 -21.07 1.27 22.88
CA ASP A 7 -20.66 0.03 22.21
C ASP A 7 -19.30 -0.44 22.74
N ARG A 8 -19.18 -1.75 23.03
CA ARG A 8 -17.96 -2.40 23.53
C ARG A 8 -17.34 -3.38 22.54
N THR A 9 -18.02 -3.61 21.42
CA THR A 9 -17.65 -4.56 20.35
C THR A 9 -17.10 -3.87 19.11
N ALA A 10 -17.54 -2.63 18.84
CA ALA A 10 -17.01 -1.86 17.74
C ALA A 10 -15.51 -1.58 17.90
N GLU A 11 -14.80 -1.62 16.79
CA GLU A 11 -13.39 -1.24 16.75
C GLU A 11 -13.22 0.22 17.19
N CYS A 12 -12.33 0.47 18.14
CA CYS A 12 -12.04 1.84 18.53
C CYS A 12 -11.31 2.56 17.38
N THR A 13 -11.84 3.70 16.91
CA THR A 13 -11.27 4.45 15.79
C THR A 13 -10.94 5.88 16.16
N SER A 14 -10.21 6.60 15.30
CA SER A 14 -9.89 8.02 15.48
C SER A 14 -11.09 8.97 15.52
N LYS A 15 -12.32 8.47 15.34
CA LYS A 15 -13.56 9.25 15.43
C LYS A 15 -14.25 9.09 16.79
N LEU A 16 -13.74 8.19 17.61
CA LEU A 16 -14.19 7.95 18.97
C LEU A 16 -13.21 8.61 19.94
N GLY A 17 -13.68 8.89 21.15
CA GLY A 17 -12.85 9.47 22.21
C GLY A 17 -12.68 11.00 22.14
N PRO A 18 -11.91 11.56 23.08
CA PRO A 18 -11.66 13.00 23.17
C PRO A 18 -10.63 13.47 22.12
N ASN A 19 -10.43 14.79 22.04
CA ASN A 19 -9.52 15.44 21.06
C ASN A 19 -8.06 14.95 21.11
N SER A 20 -7.59 14.41 22.23
CA SER A 20 -6.24 13.87 22.40
C SER A 20 -6.06 12.48 21.79
N TYR A 21 -7.17 11.80 21.45
CA TYR A 21 -7.14 10.44 20.91
C TYR A 21 -6.79 10.38 19.41
N ASN A 22 -5.52 10.61 19.12
CA ASN A 22 -4.99 10.69 17.75
C ASN A 22 -4.50 9.31 17.23
N LYS A 23 -5.42 8.33 17.09
CA LYS A 23 -5.09 6.96 16.66
C LYS A 23 -4.59 6.84 15.20
N GLY A 24 -5.09 7.68 14.30
CA GLY A 24 -4.80 7.58 12.86
C GLY A 24 -5.55 6.46 12.12
N ARG A 25 -5.16 6.21 10.85
CA ARG A 25 -5.83 5.29 9.90
C ARG A 25 -4.87 4.42 9.07
N GLY A 26 -3.66 4.16 9.56
CA GLY A 26 -2.69 3.29 8.89
C GLY A 26 -1.77 3.98 7.87
N ALA A 27 -1.91 5.30 7.66
CA ALA A 27 -0.96 6.07 6.88
C ALA A 27 0.46 5.96 7.49
N LYS A 28 1.45 5.63 6.65
CA LYS A 28 2.86 5.55 7.06
C LYS A 28 3.45 6.96 7.17
N LYS A 29 4.37 7.16 8.11
CA LYS A 29 5.00 8.46 8.36
C LYS A 29 5.98 8.79 7.23
N ILE A 30 5.99 10.04 6.79
CA ILE A 30 6.89 10.59 5.75
C ILE A 30 7.93 11.58 6.33
N GLY A 31 8.09 11.56 7.66
CA GLY A 31 8.86 12.55 8.40
C GLY A 31 8.54 12.50 9.89
N TYR A 32 8.91 13.54 10.62
CA TYR A 32 8.78 13.61 12.08
C TYR A 32 8.38 15.00 12.58
N LEU A 33 7.85 15.06 13.80
CA LEU A 33 7.55 16.31 14.51
C LEU A 33 8.77 16.76 15.32
N THR A 34 9.08 18.04 15.26
CA THR A 34 10.10 18.67 16.12
C THR A 34 9.55 18.96 17.51
N SER A 35 10.42 19.27 18.47
CA SER A 35 10.04 19.74 19.81
C SER A 35 9.15 21.00 19.78
N SER A 36 9.28 21.83 18.74
CA SER A 36 8.42 23.00 18.50
C SER A 36 7.03 22.68 17.96
N GLY A 37 6.72 21.41 17.68
CA GLY A 37 5.47 20.98 17.05
C GLY A 37 5.44 21.15 15.52
N LYS A 38 6.47 21.72 14.91
CA LYS A 38 6.59 21.79 13.44
C LYS A 38 6.91 20.42 12.85
N PHE A 39 6.19 20.01 11.82
CA PHE A 39 6.47 18.78 11.06
C PHE A 39 7.56 19.01 10.01
N ILE A 40 8.56 18.14 9.99
CA ILE A 40 9.61 18.10 8.98
C ILE A 40 9.38 16.89 8.08
N LYS A 41 9.16 17.15 6.79
CA LYS A 41 9.07 16.13 5.74
C LYS A 41 10.48 15.73 5.30
N VAL A 42 10.75 14.43 5.25
CA VAL A 42 12.02 13.87 4.77
C VAL A 42 11.77 13.34 3.36
N LYS A 43 12.48 13.88 2.36
CA LYS A 43 12.22 13.55 0.95
C LYS A 43 12.44 12.07 0.67
N GLU A 44 13.47 11.49 1.30
CA GLU A 44 13.90 10.11 1.16
C GLU A 44 12.89 9.11 1.76
N MET A 45 11.99 9.56 2.65
CA MET A 45 10.91 8.74 3.19
C MET A 45 9.66 8.73 2.30
N VAL A 46 9.59 9.61 1.30
CA VAL A 46 8.44 9.69 0.39
C VAL A 46 8.65 8.69 -0.74
N PRO A 47 7.73 7.74 -0.96
CA PRO A 47 7.85 6.82 -2.09
C PRO A 47 7.72 7.57 -3.42
N GLU A 48 8.67 7.33 -4.32
CA GLU A 48 8.65 7.85 -5.69
C GLU A 48 8.17 6.77 -6.65
N PHE A 49 7.21 7.10 -7.51
CA PHE A 49 6.72 6.19 -8.55
C PHE A 49 7.60 6.31 -9.79
N VAL A 50 8.35 5.25 -10.10
CA VAL A 50 9.17 5.16 -11.32
C VAL A 50 8.29 4.66 -12.46
N VAL A 51 7.76 5.58 -13.26
CA VAL A 51 6.82 5.27 -14.37
C VAL A 51 7.59 5.22 -15.69
N PRO A 52 7.62 4.06 -16.39
CA PRO A 52 8.29 3.95 -17.69
C PRO A 52 7.46 4.55 -18.83
N ASN A 53 8.12 4.90 -19.95
CA ASN A 53 7.42 5.31 -21.16
C ASN A 53 6.83 4.09 -21.88
N LEU A 54 5.52 4.13 -22.18
CA LEU A 54 4.78 3.04 -22.81
C LEU A 54 4.42 3.31 -24.29
N THR A 55 5.03 4.32 -24.93
CA THR A 55 4.82 4.58 -26.37
C THR A 55 5.24 3.37 -27.21
N GLY A 56 4.31 2.81 -27.99
CA GLY A 56 4.57 1.64 -28.84
C GLY A 56 4.57 0.29 -28.11
N PHE A 57 4.11 0.24 -26.85
CA PHE A 57 4.07 -1.01 -26.09
C PHE A 57 3.01 -1.98 -26.65
N LYS A 58 3.45 -3.20 -27.00
CA LYS A 58 2.60 -4.19 -27.71
C LYS A 58 1.73 -5.02 -26.78
N LEU A 59 2.15 -5.21 -25.52
CA LEU A 59 1.43 -6.03 -24.55
C LEU A 59 0.17 -5.32 -24.06
N ARG A 60 -0.88 -6.11 -23.79
CA ARG A 60 -2.18 -5.62 -23.32
C ARG A 60 -2.55 -6.31 -22.00
N PRO A 61 -3.44 -5.72 -21.18
CA PRO A 61 -3.86 -6.31 -19.90
C PRO A 61 -4.56 -7.67 -20.02
N TYR A 62 -5.07 -7.99 -21.22
CA TYR A 62 -5.80 -9.22 -21.49
C TYR A 62 -5.20 -9.96 -22.68
N VAL A 63 -5.30 -11.29 -22.63
CA VAL A 63 -4.81 -12.22 -23.65
C VAL A 63 -6.01 -12.89 -24.34
N SER A 64 -5.84 -13.25 -25.61
CA SER A 64 -6.86 -13.98 -26.38
C SER A 64 -6.96 -15.44 -25.93
N TYR A 65 -8.18 -15.97 -25.88
CA TYR A 65 -8.44 -17.40 -25.64
C TYR A 65 -7.88 -18.34 -26.70
N LYS A 66 -7.44 -17.81 -27.85
CA LYS A 66 -6.78 -18.61 -28.90
C LYS A 66 -5.35 -19.00 -28.54
N ALA A 67 -4.75 -18.39 -27.50
CA ALA A 67 -3.41 -18.75 -27.07
C ALA A 67 -3.40 -20.17 -26.45
N PRO A 68 -2.36 -20.97 -26.72
CA PRO A 68 -2.21 -22.27 -26.06
C PRO A 68 -2.01 -22.10 -24.54
N PRO A 69 -2.38 -23.10 -23.73
CA PRO A 69 -2.13 -23.06 -22.29
C PRO A 69 -0.63 -23.02 -21.99
N GLY A 70 -0.23 -22.20 -21.01
CA GLY A 70 1.16 -22.10 -20.56
C GLY A 70 1.58 -23.32 -19.73
N THR A 71 2.75 -23.87 -20.04
CA THR A 71 3.41 -24.98 -19.30
C THR A 71 4.70 -24.48 -18.64
N GLU A 72 4.63 -23.36 -17.92
CA GLU A 72 5.83 -22.74 -17.36
C GLU A 72 6.20 -23.40 -16.03
N GLU A 73 7.41 -23.98 -15.99
CA GLU A 73 8.04 -24.44 -14.75
C GLU A 73 8.51 -23.23 -13.91
N PRO A 74 8.45 -23.31 -12.56
CA PRO A 74 8.90 -22.24 -11.70
C PRO A 74 10.39 -21.94 -11.92
N MET A 75 10.74 -20.65 -11.95
CA MET A 75 12.13 -20.22 -12.08
C MET A 75 12.93 -20.66 -10.84
N THR A 76 14.00 -21.43 -11.04
CA THR A 76 14.90 -21.90 -9.97
C THR A 76 16.28 -21.27 -10.09
N ALA A 77 17.02 -21.17 -8.98
CA ALA A 77 18.37 -20.61 -8.97
C ALA A 77 19.34 -21.37 -9.90
N LYS A 78 19.21 -22.71 -9.98
CA LYS A 78 20.01 -23.54 -10.90
C LYS A 78 19.70 -23.20 -12.36
N LYS A 79 18.42 -22.96 -12.70
CA LYS A 79 18.00 -22.54 -14.04
C LYS A 79 18.59 -21.19 -14.41
N LEU A 80 18.54 -20.22 -13.50
CA LEU A 80 19.13 -18.88 -13.70
C LEU A 80 20.66 -18.94 -13.87
N PHE A 81 21.36 -19.77 -13.10
CA PHE A 81 22.82 -19.85 -13.15
C PHE A 81 23.37 -20.54 -14.40
N LEU A 82 22.60 -21.48 -14.97
CA LEU A 82 23.02 -22.27 -16.14
C LEU A 82 22.52 -21.70 -17.47
N GLU A 83 21.65 -20.68 -17.42
CA GLU A 83 21.18 -19.91 -18.58
C GLU A 83 22.24 -18.91 -19.04
#